data_AF-A0A5C6MQ33-F1
#
_entry.id   AF-A0A5C6MQ33-F1
#
_cell.length_a   1.000
_cell.length_b   1.000
_cell.length_c   1.000
_cell.angle_alpha   90.00
_cell.angle_beta   90.00
_cell.angle_gamma   90.00
#
_symmetry.space_group_name_H-M   'P 1'
#
loop_
_entity.id
_entity.type
_entity.pdbx_description
1 polymer ?
#
loop_
_entity_poly.entity_id
_entity_poly.type
_entity_poly.pdbx_seq_one_letter_code
_entity_poly.pdbx_strand_id
1 'polypeptide(L)'
;MAPLPPVAYNPQPAVPKEDIGTGANKFVYYVCIEPGLPWKKLPTVSPAQINAARQICKYFTGRLESPIISYPPFPGNEANYLRAQIARISAGTHVSPKGFYQSNEEEDEEEADLPQGSNEVNPDFEGIPVSEMATSLSSWVHHAQHILPQGRCTWLNMDVKQSAHLDEEGENEELEEESEELERELGPPLLTPVSQDAGEGYSPPLPLPPQDEYPSGLDITEAVDPTVEEEVEYRAALEEQEDSLEDIENSDEEEDENDD
;
A
#
# COMPACT_ATOMS: atom_id res chain seq x y z
N MET A 1 -7.67 11.08 -35.08
CA MET A 1 -8.23 10.52 -33.84
C MET A 1 -7.48 11.20 -32.71
N ALA A 2 -8.16 12.02 -31.89
CA ALA A 2 -7.50 12.69 -30.77
C ALA A 2 -6.93 11.63 -29.80
N PRO A 3 -5.74 11.83 -29.23
CA PRO A 3 -5.20 10.93 -28.22
C PRO A 3 -6.14 10.90 -27.01
N LEU A 4 -6.40 9.70 -26.49
CA LEU A 4 -7.18 9.56 -25.27
C LEU A 4 -6.45 10.28 -24.12
N PRO A 5 -7.19 10.95 -23.21
CA PRO A 5 -6.57 11.59 -22.07
C PRO A 5 -5.85 10.53 -21.21
N PRO A 6 -4.69 10.88 -20.62
CA PRO A 6 -3.96 9.97 -19.76
C PRO A 6 -4.83 9.56 -18.56
N VAL A 7 -4.78 8.29 -18.21
CA VAL A 7 -5.48 7.73 -17.05
C VAL A 7 -4.90 8.39 -15.79
N ALA A 8 -5.68 9.21 -15.10
CA ALA A 8 -5.27 9.89 -13.86
C ALA A 8 -5.18 8.95 -12.64
N TYR A 9 -5.44 7.65 -12.81
CA TYR A 9 -5.41 6.68 -11.74
C TYR A 9 -4.06 5.97 -11.66
N ASN A 10 -3.24 6.36 -10.68
CA ASN A 10 -2.10 5.58 -10.24
C ASN A 10 -2.52 4.66 -9.09
N PRO A 11 -2.43 3.32 -9.24
CA PRO A 11 -2.69 2.42 -8.13
C PRO A 11 -1.63 2.65 -7.05
N GLN A 12 -2.09 2.85 -5.83
CA GLN A 12 -1.21 2.96 -4.66
C GLN A 12 -0.32 1.71 -4.56
N PRO A 13 1.00 1.88 -4.30
CA PRO A 13 1.92 0.76 -4.20
C PRO A 13 1.46 -0.20 -3.09
N ALA A 14 1.55 -1.50 -3.35
CA ALA A 14 1.20 -2.49 -2.35
C ALA A 14 2.28 -2.54 -1.24
N VAL A 15 1.85 -2.42 0.02
CA VAL A 15 2.75 -2.57 1.17
C VAL A 15 3.46 -3.93 1.08
N PRO A 16 4.81 -3.97 1.10
CA PRO A 16 5.56 -5.20 0.96
C PRO A 16 5.36 -6.12 2.17
N LYS A 17 5.43 -7.43 1.91
CA LYS A 17 5.38 -8.46 2.96
C LYS A 17 6.65 -8.42 3.82
N GLU A 18 6.49 -8.76 5.10
CA GLU A 18 7.63 -8.96 6.01
C GLU A 18 8.35 -10.27 5.72
N ASP A 19 9.66 -10.27 5.93
CA ASP A 19 10.51 -11.43 5.72
C ASP A 19 10.23 -12.55 6.73
N ILE A 20 10.67 -13.76 6.39
CA ILE A 20 10.52 -14.91 7.28
C ILE A 20 11.42 -14.68 8.50
N GLY A 21 10.84 -14.74 9.70
CA GLY A 21 11.55 -14.50 10.95
C GLY A 21 11.32 -13.11 11.56
N THR A 22 10.61 -12.21 10.87
CA THR A 22 10.34 -10.85 11.37
C THR A 22 8.85 -10.57 11.52
N GLY A 23 8.48 -9.74 12.50
CA GLY A 23 7.12 -9.24 12.70
C GLY A 23 6.03 -10.33 12.67
N ALA A 24 5.03 -10.14 11.83
CA ALA A 24 3.90 -11.07 11.66
C ALA A 24 4.34 -12.43 11.09
N ASN A 25 5.52 -12.52 10.47
CA ASN A 25 6.12 -13.74 9.91
C ASN A 25 7.27 -14.30 10.77
N LYS A 26 7.38 -13.90 12.05
CA LYS A 26 8.37 -14.43 13.02
C LYS A 26 8.29 -15.96 13.18
N PHE A 27 7.09 -16.52 13.17
CA PHE A 27 6.86 -17.96 13.33
C PHE A 27 6.28 -18.62 12.08
N VAL A 28 6.64 -19.89 11.87
CA VAL A 28 6.07 -20.74 10.82
C VAL A 28 5.00 -21.63 11.43
N TYR A 29 3.81 -21.62 10.83
CA TYR A 29 2.66 -22.37 11.32
C TYR A 29 2.43 -23.63 10.47
N TYR A 30 2.17 -24.74 11.15
CA TYR A 30 1.76 -26.00 10.54
C TYR A 30 0.37 -26.36 11.05
N VAL A 31 -0.48 -26.86 10.17
CA VAL A 31 -1.85 -27.23 10.48
C VAL A 31 -2.09 -28.70 10.18
N CYS A 32 -2.95 -29.30 10.98
CA CYS A 32 -3.38 -30.68 10.84
C CYS A 32 -4.85 -30.77 11.24
N ILE A 33 -5.61 -31.66 10.58
CA ILE A 33 -7.05 -31.84 10.87
C ILE A 33 -7.23 -32.63 12.17
N GLU A 34 -6.43 -33.68 12.36
CA GLU A 34 -6.44 -34.53 13.53
C GLU A 34 -5.01 -34.77 14.03
N PRO A 35 -4.78 -34.88 15.35
CA PRO A 35 -3.47 -35.23 15.89
C PRO A 35 -2.95 -36.54 15.28
N GLY A 36 -1.74 -36.52 14.72
CA GLY A 36 -1.10 -37.70 14.12
C GLY A 36 -1.24 -37.83 12.60
N LEU A 37 -2.06 -37.00 11.94
CA LEU A 37 -2.09 -36.91 10.48
C LEU A 37 -0.93 -36.04 9.93
N PRO A 38 -0.70 -36.04 8.59
CA PRO A 38 0.33 -35.22 7.98
C PRO A 38 0.09 -33.72 8.17
N TRP A 39 1.12 -33.03 8.63
CA TRP A 39 1.11 -31.60 8.86
C TRP A 39 1.31 -30.84 7.55
N LYS A 40 0.50 -29.82 7.31
CA LYS A 40 0.63 -28.91 6.16
C LYS A 40 1.16 -27.57 6.63
N LYS A 41 2.25 -27.11 6.01
CA LYS A 41 2.82 -25.78 6.27
C LYS A 41 1.88 -24.71 5.69
N LEU A 42 1.54 -23.71 6.51
CA LEU A 42 0.81 -22.53 6.03
C LEU A 42 1.75 -21.56 5.30
N PRO A 43 1.23 -20.77 4.34
CA PRO A 43 2.00 -19.71 3.69
C PRO A 43 2.40 -18.60 4.68
N THR A 44 3.33 -17.74 4.26
CA THR A 44 3.60 -16.46 4.95
C THR A 44 2.42 -15.50 4.74
N VAL A 45 2.22 -14.58 5.68
CA VAL A 45 1.15 -13.57 5.58
C VAL A 45 1.67 -12.29 4.94
N SER A 46 0.81 -11.60 4.18
CA SER A 46 1.06 -10.24 3.68
C SER A 46 0.19 -9.20 4.39
N PRO A 47 0.60 -7.92 4.42
CA PRO A 47 -0.20 -6.84 5.01
C PRO A 47 -1.58 -6.71 4.35
N ALA A 48 -1.64 -6.85 3.02
CA ALA A 48 -2.90 -6.85 2.27
C ALA A 48 -3.87 -7.96 2.73
N GLN A 49 -3.35 -9.16 3.05
CA GLN A 49 -4.17 -10.25 3.60
C GLN A 49 -4.71 -9.91 4.99
N ILE A 50 -3.88 -9.32 5.87
CA ILE A 50 -4.30 -8.93 7.21
C ILE A 50 -5.39 -7.85 7.14
N ASN A 51 -5.20 -6.83 6.31
CA ASN A 51 -6.14 -5.72 6.18
C ASN A 51 -7.47 -6.15 5.53
N ALA A 52 -7.43 -7.01 4.52
CA ALA A 52 -8.63 -7.62 3.97
C ALA A 52 -9.33 -8.50 5.03
N ALA A 53 -8.57 -9.28 5.81
CA ALA A 53 -9.13 -10.15 6.86
C ALA A 53 -9.81 -9.36 7.99
N ARG A 54 -9.35 -8.14 8.31
CA ARG A 54 -10.00 -7.24 9.29
C ARG A 54 -11.42 -6.86 8.88
N GLN A 55 -11.69 -6.78 7.58
CA GLN A 55 -12.95 -6.27 7.02
C GLN A 55 -13.98 -7.36 6.70
N ILE A 56 -13.59 -8.64 6.80
CA ILE A 56 -14.45 -9.76 6.43
C ILE A 56 -14.67 -10.73 7.59
N CYS A 57 -15.89 -11.25 7.70
CA CYS A 57 -16.24 -12.31 8.63
C CYS A 57 -16.70 -13.55 7.84
N LYS A 58 -15.92 -14.63 7.89
CA LYS A 58 -16.17 -15.88 7.14
C LYS A 58 -15.98 -17.10 8.03
N TYR A 59 -16.84 -18.10 7.84
CA TYR A 59 -16.63 -19.43 8.41
C TYR A 59 -15.61 -20.22 7.58
N PHE A 60 -14.78 -21.01 8.26
CA PHE A 60 -13.84 -21.93 7.63
C PHE A 60 -14.56 -23.18 7.12
N THR A 61 -14.18 -23.65 5.93
CA THR A 61 -14.72 -24.89 5.34
C THR A 61 -13.93 -26.12 5.77
N GLY A 62 -12.72 -25.92 6.31
CA GLY A 62 -11.77 -26.98 6.65
C GLY A 62 -10.95 -27.45 5.44
N ARG A 63 -11.08 -26.81 4.28
CA ARG A 63 -10.32 -27.10 3.06
C ARG A 63 -9.42 -25.93 2.71
N LEU A 64 -8.12 -26.12 2.91
CA LEU A 64 -7.11 -25.07 2.71
C LEU A 64 -7.11 -24.41 1.32
N GLU A 65 -7.48 -25.17 0.28
CA GLU A 65 -7.51 -24.66 -1.11
C GLU A 65 -8.83 -23.98 -1.49
N SER A 66 -9.80 -23.90 -0.58
CA SER A 66 -11.09 -23.29 -0.87
C SER A 66 -10.93 -21.77 -1.11
N PRO A 67 -11.57 -21.19 -2.14
CA PRO A 67 -11.52 -19.75 -2.36
C PRO A 67 -12.31 -19.00 -1.27
N ILE A 68 -11.83 -17.80 -0.92
CA ILE A 68 -12.53 -16.90 -0.01
C ILE A 68 -13.28 -15.86 -0.85
N ILE A 69 -14.61 -16.02 -0.93
CA ILE A 69 -15.48 -15.12 -1.70
C ILE A 69 -16.05 -14.07 -0.75
N SER A 70 -15.53 -12.85 -0.78
CA SER A 70 -15.93 -11.75 0.09
C SER A 70 -15.94 -10.40 -0.62
N TYR A 71 -16.62 -9.44 -0.01
CA TYR A 71 -16.42 -8.02 -0.28
C TYR A 71 -15.93 -7.37 1.03
N PRO A 72 -14.75 -6.73 1.04
CA PRO A 72 -13.80 -6.56 -0.07
C PRO A 72 -13.17 -7.91 -0.48
N PRO A 73 -12.61 -8.01 -1.70
CA PRO A 73 -12.02 -9.26 -2.18
C PRO A 73 -10.80 -9.63 -1.34
N PHE A 74 -10.72 -10.90 -0.93
CA PHE A 74 -9.60 -11.40 -0.15
C PHE A 74 -8.46 -11.91 -1.06
N PRO A 75 -7.21 -11.44 -0.89
CA PRO A 75 -6.09 -11.88 -1.71
C PRO A 75 -5.53 -13.24 -1.26
N GLY A 76 -6.19 -14.33 -1.66
CA GLY A 76 -5.73 -15.70 -1.43
C GLY A 76 -6.87 -16.71 -1.24
N ASN A 77 -6.50 -17.91 -0.80
CA ASN A 77 -7.44 -18.98 -0.46
C ASN A 77 -7.63 -19.09 1.06
N GLU A 78 -8.32 -20.14 1.51
CA GLU A 78 -8.59 -20.40 2.92
C GLU A 78 -7.32 -20.58 3.76
N ALA A 79 -6.23 -21.13 3.20
CA ALA A 79 -4.95 -21.22 3.89
C ALA A 79 -4.37 -19.84 4.23
N ASN A 80 -4.45 -18.89 3.29
CA ASN A 80 -4.03 -17.51 3.52
C ASN A 80 -4.94 -16.80 4.53
N TYR A 81 -6.25 -17.01 4.46
CA TYR A 81 -7.20 -16.43 5.42
C TYR A 81 -6.97 -16.97 6.83
N LEU A 82 -6.80 -18.29 6.97
CA LEU A 82 -6.45 -18.93 8.24
C LEU A 82 -5.15 -18.37 8.81
N ARG A 83 -4.13 -18.23 7.96
CA ARG A 83 -2.84 -17.65 8.37
C ARG A 83 -2.98 -16.21 8.84
N ALA A 84 -3.80 -15.39 8.17
CA ALA A 84 -4.08 -14.01 8.56
C ALA A 84 -4.84 -13.94 9.90
N GLN A 85 -5.82 -14.82 10.12
CA GLN A 85 -6.52 -14.92 11.40
C GLN A 85 -5.59 -15.32 12.54
N ILE A 86 -4.70 -16.30 12.32
CA ILE A 86 -3.69 -16.69 13.31
C ILE A 86 -2.77 -15.51 13.65
N ALA A 87 -2.34 -14.73 12.65
CA ALA A 87 -1.51 -13.54 12.90
C ALA A 87 -2.22 -12.55 13.84
N ARG A 88 -3.47 -12.22 13.52
CA ARG A 88 -4.29 -11.26 14.28
C ARG A 88 -4.57 -11.75 15.70
N ILE A 89 -4.94 -13.02 15.85
CA ILE A 89 -5.20 -13.61 17.17
C ILE A 89 -3.90 -13.64 17.98
N SER A 90 -2.79 -14.11 17.40
CA SER A 90 -1.51 -14.17 18.11
C SER A 90 -1.07 -12.79 18.61
N ALA A 91 -1.16 -11.77 17.75
CA ALA A 91 -0.81 -10.41 18.11
C ALA A 91 -1.74 -9.79 19.18
N GLY A 92 -3.01 -10.17 19.23
CA GLY A 92 -3.99 -9.60 20.15
C GLY A 92 -4.29 -10.42 21.41
N THR A 93 -3.81 -11.67 21.51
CA THR A 93 -4.15 -12.55 22.64
C THR A 93 -2.95 -13.23 23.30
N HIS A 94 -1.73 -13.02 22.79
CA HIS A 94 -0.53 -13.51 23.48
C HIS A 94 -0.19 -12.60 24.66
N VAL A 95 -0.62 -13.06 25.84
CA VAL A 95 -0.45 -12.35 27.11
C VAL A 95 0.40 -13.14 28.09
N SER A 96 1.07 -12.43 28.99
CA SER A 96 1.85 -13.01 30.08
C SER A 96 1.55 -12.30 31.40
N PRO A 97 1.81 -12.92 32.56
CA PRO A 97 1.68 -12.24 33.84
C PRO A 97 2.56 -10.99 33.90
N LYS A 98 2.04 -9.91 34.48
CA LYS A 98 2.78 -8.66 34.64
C LYS A 98 4.09 -8.91 35.41
N GLY A 99 5.20 -8.43 34.87
CA GLY A 99 6.53 -8.60 35.46
C GLY A 99 7.23 -9.92 35.14
N PHE A 100 6.61 -10.84 34.37
CA PHE A 100 7.27 -12.06 33.90
C PHE A 100 8.35 -11.77 32.83
N TYR A 101 8.06 -10.82 31.95
CA TYR A 101 9.02 -10.29 30.97
C TYR A 101 9.42 -8.86 31.34
N GLN A 102 10.64 -8.48 30.98
CA GLN A 102 11.15 -7.11 31.05
C GLN A 102 11.69 -6.67 29.69
N SER A 103 11.58 -5.36 29.41
CA SER A 103 12.25 -4.73 28.27
C SER A 103 13.73 -4.51 28.60
N ASN A 104 14.63 -4.84 27.67
CA ASN A 104 16.05 -4.55 27.82
C ASN A 104 16.29 -3.07 27.46
N GLU A 105 16.18 -2.18 28.43
CA GLU A 105 16.31 -0.72 28.21
C GLU A 105 17.77 -0.30 27.88
N GLU A 106 18.77 -1.16 28.10
CA GLU A 106 20.20 -0.82 27.90
C GLU A 106 20.66 -0.83 26.42
N GLU A 107 19.88 -1.39 25.50
CA GLU A 107 20.15 -1.35 24.05
C GLU A 107 19.35 -0.25 23.31
N ASP A 108 18.45 0.45 24.00
CA ASP A 108 17.44 1.35 23.39
C ASP A 108 17.88 2.82 23.23
N GLU A 109 19.05 3.24 23.74
CA GLU A 109 19.52 4.65 23.61
C GLU A 109 20.24 4.96 22.28
N GLU A 110 20.83 3.97 21.60
CA GLU A 110 21.52 4.17 20.30
C GLU A 110 20.72 3.71 19.07
N GLU A 111 19.68 2.88 19.25
CA GLU A 111 18.85 2.34 18.15
C GLU A 111 17.34 2.54 18.35
N ALA A 112 16.91 3.79 18.43
CA ALA A 112 15.49 4.18 18.49
C ALA A 112 14.62 3.76 17.26
N ASP A 113 15.21 3.06 16.28
CA ASP A 113 14.58 2.68 15.00
C ASP A 113 14.51 1.15 14.79
N LEU A 114 14.92 0.33 15.78
CA LEU A 114 14.75 -1.12 15.76
C LEU A 114 13.55 -1.60 16.59
N PRO A 115 12.91 -2.72 16.18
CA PRO A 115 11.64 -3.12 16.75
C PRO A 115 11.81 -3.60 18.19
N GLN A 116 11.27 -2.84 19.14
CA GLN A 116 10.96 -3.28 20.51
C GLN A 116 10.46 -4.73 20.46
N GLY A 117 11.29 -5.69 20.85
CA GLY A 117 11.05 -7.07 20.40
C GLY A 117 11.78 -8.17 21.15
N SER A 118 12.75 -7.85 21.99
CA SER A 118 13.37 -8.81 22.90
C SER A 118 12.76 -8.65 24.29
N ASN A 119 11.72 -9.44 24.55
CA ASN A 119 11.21 -9.62 25.91
C ASN A 119 12.10 -10.66 26.59
N GLU A 120 12.81 -10.25 27.64
CA GLU A 120 13.65 -11.16 28.43
C GLU A 120 12.90 -11.66 29.65
N VAL A 121 13.12 -12.93 30.02
CA VAL A 121 12.49 -13.51 31.20
C VAL A 121 13.10 -12.86 32.44
N ASN A 122 12.27 -12.24 33.27
CA ASN A 122 12.69 -11.62 34.51
C ASN A 122 13.08 -12.71 35.55
N PRO A 123 14.35 -12.79 35.97
CA PRO A 123 14.80 -13.78 36.95
C PRO A 123 14.21 -13.55 38.35
N ASP A 124 13.81 -12.31 38.66
CA ASP A 124 13.28 -11.91 39.97
C ASP A 124 11.74 -12.03 40.06
N PHE A 125 11.11 -12.71 39.10
CA PHE A 125 9.66 -12.89 39.09
C PHE A 125 9.21 -13.87 40.18
N GLU A 126 8.60 -13.34 41.25
CA GLU A 126 8.09 -14.13 42.38
C GLU A 126 6.72 -14.79 42.15
N GLY A 127 6.07 -14.49 41.02
CA GLY A 127 4.71 -14.98 40.72
C GLY A 127 3.60 -14.08 41.28
N ILE A 128 2.47 -14.06 40.58
CA ILE A 128 1.25 -13.38 41.03
C ILE A 128 0.28 -14.43 41.57
N PRO A 129 -0.38 -14.21 42.72
CA PRO A 129 -1.41 -15.13 43.22
C PRO A 129 -2.53 -15.35 42.21
N VAL A 130 -2.95 -16.61 42.03
CA VAL A 130 -3.98 -17.00 41.06
C VAL A 130 -5.29 -16.23 41.25
N SER A 131 -5.68 -15.94 42.50
CA SER A 131 -6.88 -15.15 42.80
C SER A 131 -6.83 -13.73 42.23
N GLU A 132 -5.65 -13.12 42.21
CA GLU A 132 -5.45 -11.79 41.66
C GLU A 132 -5.48 -11.83 40.14
N MET A 133 -4.76 -12.80 39.54
CA MET A 133 -4.72 -13.00 38.08
C MET A 133 -6.09 -13.28 37.47
N ALA A 134 -6.97 -13.99 38.20
CA ALA A 134 -8.31 -14.31 37.74
C ALA A 134 -9.29 -13.12 37.84
N THR A 135 -9.02 -12.17 38.73
CA THR A 135 -9.95 -11.06 39.03
C THR A 135 -9.56 -9.77 38.29
N SER A 136 -8.27 -9.57 38.00
CA SER A 136 -7.74 -8.33 37.44
C SER A 136 -7.13 -8.54 36.05
N LEU A 137 -7.68 -7.85 35.04
CA LEU A 137 -7.08 -7.80 33.70
C LEU A 137 -5.76 -7.01 33.67
N SER A 138 -5.50 -6.19 34.68
CA SER A 138 -4.24 -5.44 34.81
C SER A 138 -3.06 -6.33 35.22
N SER A 139 -3.32 -7.57 35.66
CA SER A 139 -2.29 -8.56 35.99
C SER A 139 -1.74 -9.28 34.75
N TRP A 140 -2.32 -9.03 33.57
CA TRP A 140 -1.91 -9.60 32.28
C TRP A 140 -1.43 -8.49 31.35
N VAL A 141 -0.33 -8.75 30.66
CA VAL A 141 0.29 -7.81 29.72
C VAL A 141 0.54 -8.48 28.37
N HIS A 142 0.42 -7.73 27.29
CA HIS A 142 0.75 -8.21 25.94
C HIS A 142 2.27 -8.35 25.77
N HIS A 143 2.73 -9.51 25.31
CA HIS A 143 4.16 -9.77 25.07
C HIS A 143 4.48 -10.07 23.60
N ALA A 144 3.48 -10.04 22.72
CA ALA A 144 3.65 -10.10 21.28
C ALA A 144 3.58 -8.69 20.68
N GLN A 145 4.28 -8.48 19.56
CA GLN A 145 4.22 -7.22 18.83
C GLN A 145 2.81 -7.00 18.25
N HIS A 146 2.32 -5.78 18.37
CA HIS A 146 1.07 -5.35 17.77
C HIS A 146 1.18 -5.34 16.24
N ILE A 147 0.05 -5.56 15.54
CA ILE A 147 -0.01 -5.37 14.08
C ILE A 147 -0.68 -4.04 13.80
N LEU A 148 0.07 -3.10 13.20
CA LEU A 148 -0.36 -1.74 12.86
C LEU A 148 -1.54 -1.74 11.87
N PRO A 149 -2.28 -0.61 11.74
CA PRO A 149 -3.27 -0.41 10.68
C PRO A 149 -2.73 -0.72 9.27
N GLN A 150 -1.47 -0.40 9.00
CA GLN A 150 -0.76 -0.77 7.76
C GLN A 150 -0.75 -2.29 7.49
N GLY A 151 -0.90 -3.14 8.50
CA GLY A 151 -0.88 -4.61 8.39
C GLY A 151 0.49 -5.24 8.61
N ARG A 152 1.44 -4.47 9.13
CA ARG A 152 2.80 -4.88 9.53
C ARG A 152 3.00 -4.74 11.04
N CYS A 153 4.03 -5.38 11.59
CA CYS A 153 4.41 -5.15 13.00
C CYS A 153 5.37 -3.96 13.14
N THR A 154 6.17 -3.70 12.12
CA THR A 154 7.05 -2.53 12.04
C THR A 154 6.56 -1.62 10.94
N TRP A 155 6.37 -0.34 11.27
CA TRP A 155 5.96 0.67 10.31
C TRP A 155 6.98 0.80 9.19
N LEU A 156 6.50 0.98 7.97
CA LEU A 156 7.34 1.25 6.80
C LEU A 156 6.84 2.51 6.12
N ASN A 157 7.71 3.51 6.05
CA ASN A 157 7.51 4.66 5.19
C ASN A 157 7.59 4.21 3.72
N MET A 158 6.50 4.39 2.96
CA MET A 158 6.44 4.00 1.55
C MET A 158 7.07 5.05 0.63
N ASP A 159 7.05 6.32 1.02
CA ASP A 159 7.49 7.45 0.19
C ASP A 159 9.01 7.43 0.03
N VAL A 160 9.72 7.20 1.15
CA VAL A 160 11.19 7.00 1.16
C VAL A 160 11.62 5.79 0.34
N LYS A 161 10.75 4.78 0.20
CA LYS A 161 11.08 3.58 -0.59
C LYS A 161 10.83 3.78 -2.09
N GLN A 162 9.93 4.68 -2.46
CA GLN A 162 9.69 5.05 -3.85
C GLN A 162 10.82 5.95 -4.38
N SER A 163 11.27 6.93 -3.59
CA SER A 163 12.39 7.80 -3.96
C SER A 163 13.68 7.02 -4.21
N ALA A 164 14.02 6.06 -3.35
CA ALA A 164 15.21 5.20 -3.52
C ALA A 164 15.25 4.35 -4.80
N HIS A 165 14.12 4.19 -5.52
CA HIS A 165 14.06 3.53 -6.83
C HIS A 165 14.06 4.54 -8.00
N LEU A 166 13.79 5.81 -7.73
CA LEU A 166 13.68 6.90 -8.71
C LEU A 166 14.94 7.78 -8.77
N ASP A 167 15.92 7.58 -7.88
CA ASP A 167 17.19 8.33 -7.78
C ASP A 167 18.19 8.11 -8.93
N GLU A 168 17.73 8.08 -10.20
CA GLU A 168 18.60 8.36 -11.36
C GLU A 168 18.43 9.79 -11.92
N GLU A 169 17.39 10.55 -11.57
CA GLU A 169 17.25 11.95 -12.02
C GLU A 169 16.69 12.83 -10.88
N GLY A 170 17.55 13.71 -10.36
CA GLY A 170 17.32 14.45 -9.12
C GLY A 170 16.26 15.56 -9.20
N GLU A 171 15.46 15.63 -8.15
CA GLU A 171 14.80 16.80 -7.54
C GLU A 171 14.00 16.26 -6.32
N ASN A 172 14.58 16.29 -5.12
CA ASN A 172 14.01 15.66 -3.90
C ASN A 172 14.06 16.62 -2.70
N GLU A 173 13.35 17.75 -2.77
CA GLU A 173 13.12 18.62 -1.60
C GLU A 173 11.61 18.75 -1.29
N GLU A 174 10.72 18.80 -2.30
CA GLU A 174 9.25 18.91 -2.06
C GLU A 174 8.58 17.60 -1.60
N LEU A 175 9.14 16.42 -1.95
CA LEU A 175 8.61 15.11 -1.51
C LEU A 175 8.96 14.78 -0.04
N GLU A 176 10.02 15.37 0.50
CA GLU A 176 10.40 15.17 1.90
C GLU A 176 9.41 15.87 2.84
N GLU A 177 8.96 17.09 2.51
CA GLU A 177 8.00 17.85 3.32
C GLU A 177 6.61 17.17 3.40
N GLU A 178 6.12 16.54 2.32
CA GLU A 178 4.83 15.81 2.34
C GLU A 178 4.94 14.47 3.11
N SER A 179 6.14 13.83 3.09
CA SER A 179 6.40 12.58 3.81
C SER A 179 6.49 12.75 5.33
N GLU A 180 6.85 13.95 5.81
CA GLU A 180 6.88 14.29 7.22
C GLU A 180 5.47 14.46 7.81
N GLU A 181 4.45 14.70 6.98
CA GLU A 181 3.06 14.90 7.41
C GLU A 181 2.32 13.59 7.75
N LEU A 182 2.81 12.44 7.27
CA LEU A 182 2.30 11.12 7.65
C LEU A 182 2.84 10.73 9.03
N GLU A 183 2.05 11.02 10.08
CA GLU A 183 2.33 10.57 11.45
C GLU A 183 2.65 9.07 11.46
N ARG A 184 3.86 8.71 11.91
CA ARG A 184 4.28 7.30 12.04
C ARG A 184 3.22 6.55 12.83
N GLU A 185 2.69 5.46 12.26
CA GLU A 185 1.74 4.62 13.00
C GLU A 185 2.49 3.90 14.13
N LEU A 186 2.33 4.37 15.36
CA LEU A 186 2.88 3.73 16.55
C LEU A 186 1.81 2.87 17.23
N GLY A 187 2.12 1.58 17.38
CA GLY A 187 1.30 0.67 18.17
C GLY A 187 1.44 0.93 19.68
N PRO A 188 0.58 0.33 20.52
CA PRO A 188 0.79 0.34 21.97
C PRO A 188 2.16 -0.24 22.33
N PRO A 189 2.84 0.28 23.37
CA PRO A 189 4.12 -0.26 23.79
C PRO A 189 3.98 -1.74 24.21
N LEU A 190 5.06 -2.49 24.08
CA LEU A 190 5.10 -3.85 24.62
C LEU A 190 4.84 -3.84 26.13
N LEU A 191 4.32 -4.96 26.64
CA LEU A 191 3.98 -5.15 28.04
C LEU A 191 2.86 -4.21 28.55
N THR A 192 2.06 -3.66 27.63
CA THR A 192 0.83 -2.92 27.97
C THR A 192 -0.20 -3.86 28.62
N PRO A 193 -0.85 -3.46 29.74
CA PRO A 193 -1.89 -4.25 30.38
C PRO A 193 -3.14 -4.42 29.53
N VAL A 194 -3.74 -5.62 29.58
CA VAL A 194 -4.99 -5.95 28.86
C VAL A 194 -6.18 -5.08 29.28
N SER A 195 -6.13 -4.51 30.49
CA SER A 195 -7.16 -3.57 30.96
C SER A 195 -7.25 -2.26 30.17
N GLN A 196 -6.28 -1.96 29.32
CA GLN A 196 -6.27 -0.78 28.45
C GLN A 196 -6.79 -1.08 27.04
N ASP A 197 -7.10 -2.34 26.72
CA ASP A 197 -7.52 -2.74 25.39
C ASP A 197 -8.91 -2.17 25.03
N ALA A 198 -9.02 -1.63 23.82
CA ALA A 198 -10.29 -1.23 23.23
C ALA A 198 -10.81 -2.31 22.26
N GLY A 199 -12.08 -2.67 22.40
CA GLY A 199 -12.75 -3.62 21.52
C GLY A 199 -13.72 -2.91 20.57
N GLU A 200 -13.57 -3.14 19.27
CA GLU A 200 -14.52 -2.67 18.26
C GLU A 200 -15.37 -3.83 17.73
N GLY A 201 -16.67 -3.57 17.55
CA GLY A 201 -17.58 -4.52 16.92
C GLY A 201 -17.35 -4.62 15.41
N TYR A 202 -17.75 -5.74 14.81
CA TYR A 202 -17.69 -5.88 13.36
C TYR A 202 -18.71 -4.97 12.67
N SER A 203 -18.24 -4.11 11.78
CA SER A 203 -19.06 -3.33 10.86
C SER A 203 -18.63 -3.65 9.42
N PRO A 204 -19.55 -4.08 8.53
CA PRO A 204 -19.20 -4.39 7.15
C PRO A 204 -18.78 -3.11 6.40
N PRO A 205 -17.73 -3.16 5.56
CA PRO A 205 -17.28 -1.98 4.83
C PRO A 205 -18.28 -1.58 3.76
N LEU A 206 -18.37 -0.27 3.53
CA LEU A 206 -19.22 0.30 2.49
C LEU A 206 -18.62 0.04 1.09
N PRO A 207 -19.45 0.03 0.04
CA PRO A 207 -18.96 0.06 -1.32
C PRO A 207 -18.05 1.28 -1.55
N LEU A 208 -17.06 1.13 -2.44
CA LEU A 208 -16.25 2.28 -2.87
C LEU A 208 -17.16 3.37 -3.43
N PRO A 209 -16.85 4.66 -3.16
CA PRO A 209 -17.59 5.74 -3.78
C PRO A 209 -17.46 5.66 -5.32
N PRO A 210 -18.50 6.05 -6.06
CA PRO A 210 -18.40 6.17 -7.51
C PRO A 210 -17.27 7.14 -7.88
N GLN A 211 -16.60 6.87 -9.00
CA GLN A 211 -15.57 7.78 -9.52
C GLN A 211 -16.23 9.07 -10.00
N ASP A 212 -15.56 10.20 -9.75
CA ASP A 212 -15.98 11.48 -10.29
C ASP A 212 -15.83 11.48 -11.81
N GLU A 213 -16.83 12.04 -12.49
CA GLU A 213 -16.75 12.24 -13.93
C GLU A 213 -15.64 13.23 -14.26
N TYR A 214 -15.00 13.04 -15.42
CA TYR A 214 -14.02 14.01 -15.90
C TYR A 214 -14.69 15.38 -16.00
N PRO A 215 -14.08 16.46 -15.47
CA PRO A 215 -14.62 17.80 -15.62
C PRO A 215 -14.67 18.13 -17.12
N SER A 216 -15.84 17.97 -17.73
CA SER A 216 -16.06 18.29 -19.13
C SER A 216 -16.11 19.81 -19.26
N GLY A 217 -14.96 20.40 -19.59
CA GLY A 217 -14.89 21.80 -20.01
C GLY A 217 -15.63 22.02 -21.33
N LEU A 218 -15.93 23.28 -21.64
CA LEU A 218 -16.52 23.73 -22.92
C LEU A 218 -15.54 23.64 -24.10
N ASP A 219 -14.70 22.60 -24.17
CA ASP A 219 -13.66 22.45 -25.20
C ASP A 219 -14.17 21.76 -26.48
N ILE A 220 -15.44 22.00 -26.83
CA ILE A 220 -15.85 21.95 -28.24
C ILE A 220 -15.61 23.33 -28.84
N THR A 221 -14.34 23.68 -29.03
CA THR A 221 -14.00 24.77 -29.94
C THR A 221 -14.10 24.23 -31.36
N GLU A 222 -15.33 24.23 -31.90
CA GLU A 222 -15.52 24.12 -33.34
C GLU A 222 -14.81 25.33 -33.96
N ALA A 223 -13.73 25.08 -34.70
CA ALA A 223 -13.09 26.14 -35.47
C ALA A 223 -14.15 26.72 -36.41
N VAL A 224 -14.33 28.04 -36.36
CA VAL A 224 -15.28 28.71 -37.25
C VAL A 224 -14.84 28.44 -38.69
N ASP A 225 -15.75 27.95 -39.52
CA ASP A 225 -15.49 27.76 -40.94
C ASP A 225 -14.98 29.08 -41.55
N PRO A 226 -13.87 29.06 -42.31
CA PRO A 226 -13.35 30.27 -42.92
C PRO A 226 -14.42 30.89 -43.82
N THR A 227 -14.47 32.22 -43.82
CA THR A 227 -15.42 32.92 -44.66
C THR A 227 -15.03 32.79 -46.13
N VAL A 228 -16.01 32.96 -47.02
CA VAL A 228 -15.76 32.93 -48.49
C VAL A 228 -14.72 33.98 -48.91
N GLU A 229 -14.63 35.10 -48.19
CA GLU A 229 -13.65 36.16 -48.46
C GLU A 229 -12.23 35.69 -48.11
N GLU A 230 -12.04 35.06 -46.95
CA GLU A 230 -10.75 34.51 -46.52
C GLU A 230 -10.29 33.35 -47.42
N GLU A 231 -11.21 32.51 -47.92
CA GLU A 231 -10.88 31.45 -48.88
C GLU A 231 -10.40 32.02 -50.23
N VAL A 232 -11.03 33.11 -50.70
CA VAL A 232 -10.64 33.79 -51.94
C VAL A 232 -9.28 34.45 -51.79
N GLU A 233 -9.04 35.13 -50.67
CA GLU A 233 -7.73 35.72 -50.36
C GLU A 233 -6.63 34.65 -50.28
N TYR A 234 -6.91 33.52 -49.63
CA TYR A 234 -5.97 32.40 -49.54
C TYR A 234 -5.67 31.78 -50.91
N ARG A 235 -6.69 31.65 -51.76
CA ARG A 235 -6.52 31.13 -53.12
C ARG A 235 -5.73 32.10 -54.00
N ALA A 236 -6.00 33.41 -53.89
CA ALA A 236 -5.25 34.43 -54.62
C ALA A 236 -3.78 34.50 -54.15
N ALA A 237 -3.52 34.37 -52.85
CA ALA A 237 -2.16 34.34 -52.32
C ALA A 237 -1.39 33.08 -52.80
N LEU A 238 -2.07 31.95 -52.97
CA LEU A 238 -1.48 30.74 -53.56
C LEU A 238 -1.14 30.93 -55.04
N GLU A 239 -2.03 31.56 -55.80
CA GLU A 239 -1.83 31.88 -57.22
C GLU A 239 -0.68 32.88 -57.39
N GLU A 240 -0.61 33.93 -56.58
CA GLU A 240 0.51 34.89 -56.59
C GLU A 240 1.83 34.22 -56.20
N GLN A 241 1.79 33.26 -55.26
CA GLN A 241 2.97 32.48 -54.91
C GLN A 241 3.40 31.54 -56.05
N GLU A 242 2.45 30.91 -56.74
CA GLU A 242 2.70 30.04 -57.89
C GLU A 242 3.26 30.84 -59.07
N ASP A 243 2.66 31.99 -59.39
CA ASP A 243 3.17 32.94 -60.39
C ASP A 243 4.60 33.39 -60.03
N SER A 244 4.87 33.70 -58.76
CA SER A 244 6.22 34.09 -58.31
C SER A 244 7.24 32.96 -58.46
N LEU A 245 6.82 31.70 -58.32
CA LEU A 245 7.67 30.53 -58.52
C LEU A 245 7.87 30.23 -60.00
N GLU A 246 6.84 30.38 -60.84
CA GLU A 246 6.92 30.25 -62.29
C GLU A 246 7.81 31.36 -62.91
N ASP A 247 7.74 32.60 -62.40
CA ASP A 247 8.65 33.67 -62.83
C ASP A 247 10.11 33.37 -62.46
N ILE A 248 10.36 32.76 -61.30
CA ILE A 248 11.69 32.30 -60.89
C ILE A 248 12.16 31.15 -61.80
N GLU A 249 11.30 30.16 -62.06
CA GLU A 249 11.60 28.99 -62.90
C GLU A 249 11.87 29.39 -64.36
N ASN A 250 11.06 30.29 -64.94
CA ASN A 250 11.31 30.83 -66.28
C ASN A 250 12.57 31.71 -66.34
N SER A 251 12.93 32.40 -65.24
CA SER A 251 14.19 33.17 -65.20
C SER A 251 15.44 32.28 -65.14
N ASP A 252 15.33 31.10 -64.52
CA ASP A 252 16.41 30.10 -64.48
C ASP A 252 16.54 29.35 -65.84
N GLU A 253 15.46 29.20 -66.63
CA GLU A 253 15.52 28.60 -67.98
C GLU A 253 16.12 29.53 -69.05
N GLU A 254 16.01 30.86 -68.92
CA GLU A 254 16.59 31.84 -69.88
C GLU A 254 18.10 32.09 -69.69
N GLU A 255 18.70 31.65 -68.57
CA GLU A 255 20.17 31.72 -68.36
C GLU A 255 20.94 30.56 -69.03
N ASP A 256 20.27 29.50 -69.50
CA ASP A 256 20.90 28.34 -70.14
C ASP A 256 20.96 28.40 -71.70
N GLU A 257 20.44 29.47 -72.35
CA GLU A 257 20.48 29.64 -73.82
C GLU A 257 21.55 30.63 -74.36
N ASN A 258 22.47 31.13 -73.54
CA ASN A 258 23.61 31.93 -74.03
C ASN A 258 24.97 31.45 -73.46
N ASP A 259 25.47 30.34 -73.97
CA ASP A 259 26.92 30.04 -73.96
C ASP A 259 27.32 29.24 -75.22
N ASP A 260 27.61 29.97 -76.32
CA ASP A 260 28.42 29.52 -77.48
C ASP A 260 29.46 30.61 -77.84
#